data_AF-A0A522EV20-F1
#
_entry.id   AF-A0A522EV20-F1
#
_cell.length_a   1.000
_cell.length_b   1.000
_cell.length_c   1.000
_cell.angle_alpha   90.00
_cell.angle_beta   90.00
_cell.angle_gamma   90.00
#
_symmetry.space_group_name_H-M   'P 1'
#
loop_
_entity.id
_entity.type
_entity.pdbx_description
1 polymer ?
#
loop_
_entity_poly.entity_id
_entity_poly.type
_entity_poly.pdbx_seq_one_letter_code
_entity_poly.pdbx_strand_id
1 'polypeptide(L)'
;MRRLIRDIAPYAVDTTLLNLHIEDTIPTEILRVRNEAIMYTSLNAIKELDLSVTALQNAPAGVSGTGATNFLTKWQNANTVTTSSVFDNGTNVGIGTNTPNNLFQVAGLINFDDVKLNTALGKSALQSNTSGTQNTAIGFEALFANTIGNSNIAIGFLALKQNTEGKRNIAVGHSALFANTTADRNVAIGNNALSNQSFDNFGFTYTSGNVAIGSSALSNNNPTSIGDGVQNTAVGTSSLENNSRGYENTAIGYHSMFSNVTGSDNTAIGKSADVSAGNLTNAAAIGANAIVNVSNKIRLGNTSVTVIEGSPAAYTSSSDVRFKNNIQEDVKGLEFIEKLRPVTFNVNARKFDEFLMKNMPDSIKDAYMNGIDYAASAGILHSGFIGQEVEQAALDCGYAFDGIHIPADTAQGNYSLSYSQFVVPLVKAMQQQIKKDSIQQAQIDALTSLLAQCCSANVKTTGSAIPSSSETLASGAMLFQNRPNPYTNETSIRYFVPENSMAVMTFFDEFGNEIKSVELPFKGITADLNLSTTDLAAGIYSYSLVVNGKIAETKRMLKTK
;
A
#
# COMPACT_ATOMS: atom_id res chain seq x y z
N MET A 1 13.66 50.02 29.39
CA MET A 1 13.88 49.69 30.81
C MET A 1 13.64 50.96 31.65
N ARG A 2 12.56 51.04 32.46
CA ARG A 2 12.15 52.19 33.32
C ARG A 2 11.75 53.49 32.56
N ARG A 3 10.82 54.36 32.99
CA ARG A 3 9.74 54.31 34.03
C ARG A 3 8.74 55.49 33.83
N LEU A 4 7.45 55.28 34.17
CA LEU A 4 6.38 56.19 34.67
C LEU A 4 6.15 57.58 33.98
N ILE A 5 4.93 57.93 33.52
CA ILE A 5 3.65 58.21 34.23
C ILE A 5 3.66 59.51 35.07
N ARG A 6 2.88 60.52 34.63
CA ARG A 6 1.82 61.17 35.43
C ARG A 6 0.93 62.10 34.59
N ASP A 7 -0.39 61.93 34.74
CA ASP A 7 -1.41 62.91 34.36
C ASP A 7 -1.38 64.14 35.28
N ILE A 8 -1.96 65.24 34.79
CA ILE A 8 -3.03 66.04 35.45
C ILE A 8 -3.35 67.23 34.54
N ALA A 9 -4.62 67.33 34.13
CA ALA A 9 -5.23 68.59 33.70
C ALA A 9 -6.04 69.18 34.86
N PRO A 10 -6.24 70.50 34.90
CA PRO A 10 -7.64 70.93 34.87
C PRO A 10 -7.90 72.15 33.98
N TYR A 11 -9.14 72.24 33.50
CA TYR A 11 -9.72 73.45 32.92
C TYR A 11 -9.68 74.62 33.91
N ALA A 12 -9.31 75.81 33.43
CA ALA A 12 -9.69 77.08 34.04
C ALA A 12 -10.01 78.08 32.93
N VAL A 13 -11.10 78.83 33.13
CA VAL A 13 -11.64 79.82 32.18
C VAL A 13 -10.88 81.14 32.34
N ASP A 14 -10.57 81.81 31.23
CA ASP A 14 -10.23 83.24 31.24
C ASP A 14 -11.32 84.03 30.49
N THR A 15 -11.77 85.11 31.10
CA THR A 15 -12.83 86.01 30.63
C THR A 15 -12.39 87.43 30.87
N THR A 16 -12.00 88.14 29.81
CA THR A 16 -11.74 89.58 29.88
C THR A 16 -12.40 90.34 28.72
N LEU A 17 -13.41 91.14 29.08
CA LEU A 17 -13.85 92.39 28.44
C LEU A 17 -14.46 92.28 27.02
N LEU A 18 -15.78 92.38 26.77
CA LEU A 18 -16.87 93.29 27.24
C LEU A 18 -16.92 94.64 26.48
N ASN A 19 -17.93 94.77 25.59
CA ASN A 19 -18.91 95.88 25.45
C ASN A 19 -19.73 95.67 24.15
N LEU A 20 -21.00 95.24 24.22
CA LEU A 20 -22.23 96.08 24.22
C LEU A 20 -22.56 96.65 22.82
N HIS A 21 -23.77 96.53 22.26
CA HIS A 21 -25.13 96.61 22.84
C HIS A 21 -26.16 95.68 22.17
N ILE A 22 -27.26 95.40 22.88
CA ILE A 22 -28.58 94.97 22.33
C ILE A 22 -29.63 95.89 22.94
N GLU A 23 -30.63 96.34 22.17
CA GLU A 23 -31.93 96.77 22.70
C GLU A 23 -33.06 96.13 21.88
N ASP A 24 -34.08 95.63 22.58
CA ASP A 24 -35.28 94.97 22.02
C ASP A 24 -36.37 95.99 21.67
N THR A 25 -37.16 95.77 20.59
CA THR A 25 -38.63 95.96 20.64
C THR A 25 -39.42 95.43 19.43
N ILE A 26 -40.58 94.83 19.73
CA ILE A 26 -41.71 94.40 18.87
C ILE A 26 -42.96 94.28 19.81
N PRO A 27 -44.24 94.12 19.39
CA PRO A 27 -44.82 93.87 18.06
C PRO A 27 -46.06 94.77 17.75
N THR A 28 -47.18 94.17 17.29
CA THR A 28 -48.56 94.68 17.02
C THR A 28 -48.79 95.42 15.69
N GLU A 29 -49.85 95.19 14.89
CA GLU A 29 -50.96 94.19 14.79
C GLU A 29 -51.43 94.20 13.28
N ILE A 30 -52.28 93.33 12.69
CA ILE A 30 -53.72 93.04 12.91
C ILE A 30 -54.14 91.76 12.13
N LEU A 31 -55.15 91.02 12.65
CA LEU A 31 -55.80 89.82 12.07
C LEU A 31 -56.58 90.02 10.76
N ARG A 32 -56.70 88.93 9.96
CA ARG A 32 -58.04 88.39 9.57
C ARG A 32 -58.01 86.90 9.20
N VAL A 33 -59.15 86.23 9.37
CA VAL A 33 -59.32 84.78 9.51
C VAL A 33 -60.10 84.17 8.33
N ARG A 34 -59.75 82.94 7.86
CA ARG A 34 -60.67 81.79 7.72
C ARG A 34 -60.09 80.51 7.07
N ASN A 35 -60.47 79.39 7.69
CA ASN A 35 -60.73 78.02 7.20
C ASN A 35 -59.61 77.09 6.69
N GLU A 36 -59.68 75.90 7.28
CA GLU A 36 -59.02 74.61 7.04
C GLU A 36 -59.07 74.10 5.57
N ALA A 37 -58.00 73.48 5.07
CA ALA A 37 -57.94 72.03 4.76
C ALA A 37 -56.78 71.58 3.81
N ILE A 38 -55.82 70.83 4.38
CA ILE A 38 -55.25 69.56 3.84
C ILE A 38 -54.24 69.55 2.63
N MET A 39 -53.00 69.12 2.94
CA MET A 39 -51.95 68.43 2.09
C MET A 39 -51.32 69.16 0.88
N TYR A 40 -50.03 69.01 0.53
CA TYR A 40 -48.87 68.32 1.15
C TYR A 40 -47.53 68.96 0.68
N THR A 41 -46.52 69.01 1.59
CA THR A 41 -45.06 69.07 1.35
C THR A 41 -44.44 69.80 0.13
N SER A 42 -43.58 70.77 0.42
CA SER A 42 -42.24 70.82 -0.18
C SER A 42 -41.17 71.03 0.91
N LEU A 43 -40.20 70.11 0.96
CA LEU A 43 -39.19 70.02 2.02
C LEU A 43 -37.90 70.74 1.59
N ASN A 44 -37.75 72.01 1.95
CA ASN A 44 -36.54 72.78 1.68
C ASN A 44 -35.39 72.36 2.60
N ALA A 45 -34.47 71.50 2.12
CA ALA A 45 -33.14 71.34 2.73
C ALA A 45 -32.07 70.67 1.83
N ILE A 46 -32.08 70.87 0.51
CA ILE A 46 -30.84 70.77 -0.28
C ILE A 46 -30.61 72.11 -0.94
N LYS A 47 -29.59 72.83 -0.48
CA LYS A 47 -29.04 73.97 -1.21
C LYS A 47 -28.39 73.41 -2.47
N GLU A 48 -29.07 73.55 -3.62
CA GLU A 48 -28.30 73.69 -4.85
C GLU A 48 -27.43 74.93 -4.68
N LEU A 49 -26.12 74.71 -4.72
CA LEU A 49 -25.17 75.79 -4.87
C LEU A 49 -25.32 76.27 -6.32
N ASP A 50 -26.15 77.31 -6.51
CA ASP A 50 -26.37 77.99 -7.78
C ASP A 50 -25.05 78.62 -8.26
N LEU A 51 -24.19 77.78 -8.83
CA LEU A 51 -22.99 78.12 -9.56
C LEU A 51 -23.42 78.70 -10.91
N SER A 52 -23.99 79.90 -10.84
CA SER A 52 -24.14 80.90 -11.89
C SER A 52 -24.11 80.32 -13.32
N VAL A 53 -25.29 80.19 -13.93
CA VAL A 53 -25.51 79.80 -15.34
C VAL A 53 -24.69 80.65 -16.34
N THR A 54 -24.10 81.77 -15.92
CA THR A 54 -23.08 82.54 -16.65
C THR A 54 -21.78 81.77 -16.95
N ALA A 55 -21.42 80.72 -16.20
CA ALA A 55 -20.26 79.87 -16.53
C ALA A 55 -20.51 78.94 -17.73
N LEU A 56 -21.78 78.73 -18.12
CA LEU A 56 -22.17 77.96 -19.31
C LEU A 56 -22.19 78.80 -20.60
N GLN A 57 -21.98 80.13 -20.54
CA GLN A 57 -21.96 80.98 -21.73
C GLN A 57 -20.67 80.91 -22.57
N ASN A 58 -19.65 80.18 -22.10
CA ASN A 58 -18.51 79.73 -22.89
C ASN A 58 -18.53 78.21 -23.18
N ALA A 59 -19.71 77.58 -23.09
CA ALA A 59 -19.88 76.23 -23.61
C ALA A 59 -19.63 76.23 -25.13
N PRO A 60 -18.82 75.31 -25.67
CA PRO A 60 -18.70 75.14 -27.12
C PRO A 60 -20.08 74.86 -27.73
N ALA A 61 -20.27 75.28 -28.99
CA ALA A 61 -21.56 75.21 -29.67
C ALA A 61 -22.22 73.82 -29.59
N GLY A 62 -23.45 73.79 -29.04
CA GLY A 62 -24.46 72.73 -29.18
C GLY A 62 -23.99 71.28 -29.01
N VAL A 63 -24.32 70.65 -27.87
CA VAL A 63 -24.20 69.19 -27.73
C VAL A 63 -25.09 68.51 -28.76
N SER A 64 -24.47 67.90 -29.77
CA SER A 64 -25.16 67.16 -30.83
C SER A 64 -25.15 65.66 -30.53
N GLY A 65 -26.33 65.06 -30.60
CA GLY A 65 -26.53 63.62 -30.44
C GLY A 65 -26.68 62.93 -31.80
N THR A 66 -25.91 61.86 -32.00
CA THR A 66 -25.92 61.02 -33.23
C THR A 66 -26.31 59.56 -32.94
N GLY A 67 -26.86 59.29 -31.75
CA GLY A 67 -27.19 57.94 -31.28
C GLY A 67 -28.31 57.27 -32.08
N ALA A 68 -28.11 55.99 -32.42
CA ALA A 68 -29.16 55.13 -32.95
C ALA A 68 -30.11 54.64 -31.85
N THR A 69 -31.35 54.33 -32.21
CA THR A 69 -32.36 53.76 -31.28
C THR A 69 -31.88 52.44 -30.67
N ASN A 70 -32.32 52.15 -29.45
CA ASN A 70 -32.02 50.93 -28.70
C ASN A 70 -30.54 50.71 -28.30
N PHE A 71 -29.62 51.61 -28.68
CA PHE A 71 -28.26 51.59 -28.15
C PHE A 71 -28.14 52.50 -26.92
N LEU A 72 -27.34 52.08 -25.94
CA LEU A 72 -26.90 52.99 -24.89
C LEU A 72 -26.06 54.10 -25.52
N THR A 73 -26.24 55.34 -25.05
CA THR A 73 -25.46 56.49 -25.50
C THR A 73 -24.07 56.50 -24.88
N LYS A 74 -23.06 56.95 -25.64
CA LYS A 74 -21.72 57.24 -25.12
C LYS A 74 -21.24 58.62 -25.56
N TRP A 75 -20.45 59.28 -24.71
CA TRP A 75 -19.70 60.45 -25.11
C TRP A 75 -18.53 60.04 -26.01
N GLN A 76 -18.36 60.74 -27.13
CA GLN A 76 -17.20 60.59 -28.01
C GLN A 76 -16.10 61.61 -27.70
N ASN A 77 -16.51 62.81 -27.28
CA ASN A 77 -15.67 63.91 -26.84
C ASN A 77 -16.52 64.83 -25.92
N ALA A 78 -15.98 65.95 -25.47
CA ALA A 78 -16.64 66.87 -24.53
C ALA A 78 -18.03 67.40 -24.96
N ASN A 79 -18.34 67.42 -26.28
CA ASN A 79 -19.56 68.05 -26.81
C ASN A 79 -20.35 67.14 -27.79
N THR A 80 -20.01 65.85 -27.91
CA THR A 80 -20.66 64.94 -28.89
C THR A 80 -21.06 63.62 -28.25
N VAL A 81 -22.34 63.27 -28.40
CA VAL A 81 -22.91 61.99 -27.98
C VAL A 81 -23.14 61.10 -29.20
N THR A 82 -22.77 59.82 -29.10
CA THR A 82 -22.87 58.85 -30.18
C THR A 82 -23.29 57.47 -29.68
N THR A 83 -23.48 56.53 -30.60
CA THR A 83 -23.92 55.15 -30.36
C THR A 83 -22.84 54.31 -29.65
N SER A 84 -23.19 53.60 -28.58
CA SER A 84 -22.27 52.63 -27.95
C SER A 84 -22.25 51.28 -28.68
N SER A 85 -21.43 50.35 -28.21
CA SER A 85 -21.48 48.94 -28.63
C SER A 85 -22.58 48.14 -27.93
N VAL A 86 -23.26 48.72 -26.92
CA VAL A 86 -24.29 48.05 -26.12
C VAL A 86 -25.67 48.39 -26.67
N PHE A 87 -26.43 47.35 -27.00
CA PHE A 87 -27.74 47.38 -27.60
C PHE A 87 -28.73 46.64 -26.70
N ASP A 88 -29.89 47.24 -26.42
CA ASP A 88 -30.97 46.66 -25.64
C ASP A 88 -32.26 46.70 -26.47
N ASN A 89 -32.80 45.53 -26.82
CA ASN A 89 -34.05 45.43 -27.59
C ASN A 89 -35.31 45.38 -26.69
N GLY A 90 -35.18 45.65 -25.39
CA GLY A 90 -36.23 45.54 -24.39
C GLY A 90 -36.44 44.13 -23.84
N THR A 91 -35.70 43.14 -24.36
CA THR A 91 -35.73 41.73 -23.88
C THR A 91 -34.32 41.19 -23.63
N ASN A 92 -33.37 41.51 -24.50
CA ASN A 92 -32.01 40.98 -24.54
C ASN A 92 -31.00 42.12 -24.73
N VAL A 93 -29.86 42.04 -24.02
CA VAL A 93 -28.74 42.98 -24.15
C VAL A 93 -27.61 42.36 -24.97
N GLY A 94 -27.24 43.03 -26.07
CA GLY A 94 -26.11 42.69 -26.92
C GLY A 94 -24.94 43.66 -26.75
N ILE A 95 -23.71 43.16 -26.71
CA ILE A 95 -22.49 43.97 -26.87
C ILE A 95 -21.84 43.57 -28.19
N GLY A 96 -21.69 44.52 -29.12
CA GLY A 96 -21.14 44.27 -30.46
C GLY A 96 -22.12 43.61 -31.44
N THR A 97 -23.37 43.39 -31.05
CA THR A 97 -24.45 42.90 -31.93
C THR A 97 -25.75 43.68 -31.71
N ASN A 98 -26.48 43.92 -32.79
CA ASN A 98 -27.83 44.49 -32.80
C ASN A 98 -28.93 43.41 -32.91
N THR A 99 -28.56 42.13 -32.87
CA THR A 99 -29.46 40.98 -32.87
C THR A 99 -29.08 39.98 -31.77
N PRO A 100 -29.15 40.39 -30.48
CA PRO A 100 -28.84 39.49 -29.37
C PRO A 100 -29.92 38.41 -29.24
N ASN A 101 -29.50 37.14 -29.37
CA ASN A 101 -30.37 35.96 -29.30
C ASN A 101 -30.48 35.36 -27.89
N ASN A 102 -29.70 35.87 -26.93
CA ASN A 102 -29.73 35.51 -25.52
C ASN A 102 -29.90 36.76 -24.66
N LEU A 103 -30.39 36.61 -23.42
CA LEU A 103 -30.61 37.70 -22.46
C LEU A 103 -29.39 38.62 -22.29
N PHE A 104 -28.19 38.05 -22.34
CA PHE A 104 -26.93 38.78 -22.49
C PHE A 104 -26.05 38.08 -23.52
N GLN A 105 -25.56 38.83 -24.53
CA GLN A 105 -24.67 38.30 -25.58
C GLN A 105 -23.52 39.28 -25.84
N VAL A 106 -22.29 38.77 -25.89
CA VAL A 106 -21.13 39.51 -26.41
C VAL A 106 -20.73 38.92 -27.76
N ALA A 107 -20.74 39.74 -28.81
CA ALA A 107 -20.27 39.36 -30.13
C ALA A 107 -18.76 39.69 -30.24
N GLY A 108 -17.93 38.74 -29.82
CA GLY A 108 -16.48 38.88 -29.80
C GLY A 108 -15.85 38.21 -28.57
N LEU A 109 -14.57 38.50 -28.33
CA LEU A 109 -13.85 38.07 -27.14
C LEU A 109 -14.15 39.00 -25.95
N ILE A 110 -14.38 38.42 -24.77
CA ILE A 110 -14.37 39.16 -23.50
C ILE A 110 -12.91 39.22 -23.03
N ASN A 111 -12.27 40.39 -23.14
CA ASN A 111 -10.91 40.61 -22.62
C ASN A 111 -10.97 41.19 -21.19
N PHE A 112 -10.22 40.59 -20.27
CA PHE A 112 -10.08 41.05 -18.88
C PHE A 112 -8.70 41.71 -18.70
N ASP A 113 -8.58 42.95 -19.15
CA ASP A 113 -7.32 43.70 -19.28
C ASP A 113 -6.72 44.22 -17.94
N ASP A 114 -6.96 43.49 -16.83
CA ASP A 114 -6.34 43.77 -15.52
C ASP A 114 -5.01 43.01 -15.39
N VAL A 115 -3.97 43.72 -14.92
CA VAL A 115 -2.64 43.21 -14.59
C VAL A 115 -2.69 41.98 -13.66
N LYS A 116 -3.79 41.81 -12.91
CA LYS A 116 -3.99 40.65 -12.01
C LYS A 116 -4.32 39.34 -12.71
N LEU A 117 -4.82 39.34 -13.96
CA LEU A 117 -5.17 38.12 -14.72
C LEU A 117 -6.11 37.15 -13.96
N ASN A 118 -7.07 37.67 -13.20
CA ASN A 118 -8.04 36.87 -12.43
C ASN A 118 -9.35 36.68 -13.19
N THR A 119 -9.98 35.50 -13.08
CA THR A 119 -11.36 35.24 -13.52
C THR A 119 -12.26 35.09 -12.30
N ALA A 120 -13.31 35.90 -12.18
CA ALA A 120 -14.29 35.83 -11.10
C ALA A 120 -15.73 35.71 -11.66
N LEU A 121 -16.43 34.63 -11.36
CA LEU A 121 -17.82 34.40 -11.78
C LEU A 121 -18.65 33.83 -10.62
N GLY A 122 -19.47 34.67 -10.00
CA GLY A 122 -20.35 34.29 -8.89
C GLY A 122 -20.40 35.37 -7.82
N LYS A 123 -21.47 35.35 -7.01
CA LYS A 123 -21.61 36.31 -5.90
C LYS A 123 -20.45 36.13 -4.92
N SER A 124 -19.76 37.23 -4.63
CA SER A 124 -18.62 37.30 -3.70
C SER A 124 -17.41 36.41 -4.04
N ALA A 125 -17.28 35.99 -5.31
CA ALA A 125 -16.05 35.35 -5.79
C ALA A 125 -14.88 36.35 -5.75
N LEU A 126 -13.72 35.94 -5.21
CA LEU A 126 -12.51 36.80 -5.03
C LEU A 126 -12.74 38.12 -4.27
N GLN A 127 -13.76 38.23 -3.41
CA GLN A 127 -14.16 39.51 -2.80
C GLN A 127 -13.06 40.19 -1.97
N SER A 128 -12.19 39.45 -1.28
CA SER A 128 -11.10 40.02 -0.47
C SER A 128 -9.76 40.20 -1.22
N ASN A 129 -9.70 39.93 -2.53
CA ASN A 129 -8.44 39.84 -3.28
C ASN A 129 -7.74 41.18 -3.49
N THR A 130 -6.75 41.46 -2.65
CA THR A 130 -5.93 42.68 -2.68
C THR A 130 -4.93 42.64 -3.84
N SER A 131 -3.95 41.73 -3.79
CA SER A 131 -2.86 41.62 -4.78
C SER A 131 -2.68 40.23 -5.38
N GLY A 132 -3.53 39.25 -5.05
CA GLY A 132 -3.50 37.92 -5.64
C GLY A 132 -3.75 37.94 -7.16
N THR A 133 -2.98 37.15 -7.92
CA THR A 133 -3.01 37.11 -9.39
C THR A 133 -3.16 35.69 -9.96
N GLN A 134 -3.59 35.59 -11.22
CA GLN A 134 -3.77 34.34 -11.97
C GLN A 134 -4.77 33.35 -11.33
N ASN A 135 -5.73 33.85 -10.56
CA ASN A 135 -6.73 33.04 -9.87
C ASN A 135 -7.99 32.86 -10.73
N THR A 136 -8.57 31.66 -10.71
CA THR A 136 -9.89 31.38 -11.31
C THR A 136 -10.87 31.04 -10.19
N ALA A 137 -11.94 31.81 -10.03
CA ALA A 137 -12.95 31.65 -9.00
C ALA A 137 -14.35 31.61 -9.63
N ILE A 138 -14.98 30.45 -9.65
CA ILE A 138 -16.29 30.21 -10.26
C ILE A 138 -17.21 29.56 -9.23
N GLY A 139 -18.21 30.29 -8.74
CA GLY A 139 -19.15 29.84 -7.73
C GLY A 139 -19.46 30.90 -6.67
N PHE A 140 -20.44 30.63 -5.83
CA PHE A 140 -20.74 31.46 -4.65
C PHE A 140 -19.59 31.37 -3.65
N GLU A 141 -19.02 32.54 -3.29
CA GLU A 141 -17.91 32.69 -2.33
C GLU A 141 -16.65 31.87 -2.66
N ALA A 142 -16.43 31.52 -3.93
CA ALA A 142 -15.20 30.87 -4.38
C ALA A 142 -14.00 31.82 -4.19
N LEU A 143 -12.93 31.36 -3.52
CA LEU A 143 -11.76 32.18 -3.14
C LEU A 143 -12.12 33.50 -2.40
N PHE A 144 -13.22 33.49 -1.62
CA PHE A 144 -13.72 34.68 -0.91
C PHE A 144 -12.64 35.46 -0.14
N ALA A 145 -11.87 34.77 0.72
CA ALA A 145 -10.92 35.37 1.65
C ALA A 145 -9.51 35.59 1.06
N ASN A 146 -9.28 35.28 -0.22
CA ASN A 146 -7.95 35.36 -0.83
C ASN A 146 -7.44 36.79 -0.74
N THR A 147 -6.23 37.01 -0.24
CA THR A 147 -5.61 38.35 -0.19
C THR A 147 -4.48 38.44 -1.22
N ILE A 148 -3.44 37.63 -1.03
CA ILE A 148 -2.21 37.61 -1.83
C ILE A 148 -1.92 36.24 -2.47
N GLY A 149 -2.80 35.25 -2.27
CA GLY A 149 -2.69 33.93 -2.89
C GLY A 149 -2.75 34.00 -4.41
N ASN A 150 -1.88 33.24 -5.09
CA ASN A 150 -1.69 33.29 -6.54
C ASN A 150 -1.90 31.93 -7.19
N SER A 151 -2.31 31.95 -8.46
CA SER A 151 -2.41 30.77 -9.33
C SER A 151 -3.35 29.68 -8.79
N ASN A 152 -4.41 30.07 -8.07
CA ASN A 152 -5.40 29.14 -7.51
C ASN A 152 -6.60 28.94 -8.45
N ILE A 153 -7.14 27.72 -8.49
CA ILE A 153 -8.37 27.38 -9.23
C ILE A 153 -9.42 26.95 -8.19
N ALA A 154 -10.55 27.65 -8.14
CA ALA A 154 -11.67 27.38 -7.25
C ALA A 154 -12.97 27.33 -8.06
N ILE A 155 -13.55 26.15 -8.23
CA ILE A 155 -14.76 25.93 -9.03
C ILE A 155 -15.77 25.17 -8.18
N GLY A 156 -16.77 25.87 -7.64
CA GLY A 156 -17.81 25.29 -6.79
C GLY A 156 -18.30 26.26 -5.71
N PHE A 157 -19.41 25.88 -5.08
CA PHE A 157 -19.94 26.56 -3.90
C PHE A 157 -18.93 26.46 -2.74
N LEU A 158 -18.47 27.60 -2.21
CA LEU A 158 -17.48 27.71 -1.11
C LEU A 158 -16.11 27.06 -1.39
N ALA A 159 -15.76 26.78 -2.65
CA ALA A 159 -14.45 26.22 -2.99
C ALA A 159 -13.32 27.20 -2.60
N LEU A 160 -12.29 26.72 -1.88
CA LEU A 160 -11.16 27.55 -1.42
C LEU A 160 -11.57 28.79 -0.59
N LYS A 161 -12.75 28.79 0.07
CA LYS A 161 -13.34 29.98 0.70
C LYS A 161 -12.38 30.73 1.63
N GLN A 162 -11.69 30.01 2.53
CA GLN A 162 -10.87 30.61 3.59
C GLN A 162 -9.40 30.85 3.21
N ASN A 163 -9.01 30.58 1.95
CA ASN A 163 -7.63 30.76 1.50
C ASN A 163 -7.23 32.23 1.63
N THR A 164 -6.14 32.54 2.32
CA THR A 164 -5.64 33.90 2.50
C THR A 164 -4.40 34.12 1.63
N GLU A 165 -3.36 33.33 1.88
CA GLU A 165 -2.05 33.44 1.23
C GLU A 165 -1.67 32.23 0.37
N GLY A 166 -2.37 31.10 0.56
CA GLY A 166 -2.07 29.82 -0.11
C GLY A 166 -2.09 29.93 -1.63
N LYS A 167 -1.20 29.20 -2.30
CA LYS A 167 -0.87 29.35 -3.73
C LYS A 167 -0.87 28.01 -4.46
N ARG A 168 -1.17 28.06 -5.76
CA ARG A 168 -1.15 26.89 -6.67
C ARG A 168 -2.07 25.75 -6.23
N ASN A 169 -3.18 26.09 -5.58
CA ASN A 169 -4.20 25.13 -5.15
C ASN A 169 -5.27 24.94 -6.22
N ILE A 170 -5.74 23.71 -6.40
CA ILE A 170 -6.88 23.36 -7.26
C ILE A 170 -7.99 22.83 -6.35
N ALA A 171 -9.16 23.46 -6.37
CA ALA A 171 -10.35 23.07 -5.64
C ALA A 171 -11.56 23.04 -6.59
N VAL A 172 -12.10 21.86 -6.86
CA VAL A 172 -13.23 21.66 -7.77
C VAL A 172 -14.30 20.83 -7.07
N GLY A 173 -15.40 21.46 -6.68
CA GLY A 173 -16.49 20.84 -5.93
C GLY A 173 -17.03 21.72 -4.82
N HIS A 174 -18.19 21.33 -4.26
CA HIS A 174 -18.78 22.00 -3.11
C HIS A 174 -17.87 21.84 -1.88
N SER A 175 -17.44 22.95 -1.28
CA SER A 175 -16.53 23.01 -0.12
C SER A 175 -15.19 22.26 -0.30
N ALA A 176 -14.74 22.06 -1.54
CA ALA A 176 -13.39 21.56 -1.81
C ALA A 176 -12.35 22.57 -1.26
N LEU A 177 -11.38 22.08 -0.48
CA LEU A 177 -10.35 22.90 0.18
C LEU A 177 -10.89 24.07 1.04
N PHE A 178 -12.10 23.95 1.59
CA PHE A 178 -12.85 25.03 2.24
C PHE A 178 -12.05 25.86 3.27
N ALA A 179 -11.40 25.18 4.21
CA ALA A 179 -10.72 25.80 5.35
C ALA A 179 -9.22 26.07 5.13
N ASN A 180 -8.69 25.83 3.92
CA ASN A 180 -7.28 26.12 3.61
C ASN A 180 -6.98 27.60 3.85
N THR A 181 -5.91 27.93 4.57
CA THR A 181 -5.49 29.33 4.80
C THR A 181 -4.22 29.66 4.03
N THR A 182 -3.12 29.00 4.38
CA THR A 182 -1.77 29.29 3.86
C THR A 182 -1.10 28.10 3.16
N ALA A 183 -1.73 26.93 3.09
CA ALA A 183 -1.12 25.75 2.47
C ALA A 183 -1.05 25.89 0.94
N ASP A 184 0.07 25.48 0.35
CA ASP A 184 0.35 25.54 -1.08
C ASP A 184 0.31 24.14 -1.76
N ARG A 185 0.04 24.15 -3.08
CA ARG A 185 0.16 23.01 -4.02
C ARG A 185 -0.80 21.85 -3.80
N ASN A 186 -1.99 22.09 -3.28
CA ASN A 186 -2.99 21.04 -3.08
C ASN A 186 -3.88 20.82 -4.31
N VAL A 187 -4.37 19.60 -4.50
CA VAL A 187 -5.43 19.26 -5.46
C VAL A 187 -6.60 18.64 -4.68
N ALA A 188 -7.78 19.23 -4.80
CA ALA A 188 -9.01 18.79 -4.17
C ALA A 188 -10.15 18.76 -5.20
N ILE A 189 -10.60 17.57 -5.59
CA ILE A 189 -11.63 17.39 -6.62
C ILE A 189 -12.73 16.48 -6.05
N GLY A 190 -13.85 17.07 -5.65
CA GLY A 190 -14.98 16.37 -5.03
C GLY A 190 -15.73 17.23 -4.01
N ASN A 191 -16.91 16.77 -3.58
CA ASN A 191 -17.61 17.37 -2.45
C ASN A 191 -16.79 17.15 -1.17
N ASN A 192 -16.49 18.21 -0.43
CA ASN A 192 -15.67 18.19 0.79
C ASN A 192 -14.28 17.52 0.64
N ALA A 193 -13.75 17.41 -0.59
CA ALA A 193 -12.39 16.91 -0.80
C ALA A 193 -11.39 17.86 -0.11
N LEU A 194 -10.57 17.30 0.79
CA LEU A 194 -9.56 18.02 1.58
C LEU A 194 -10.16 19.30 2.22
N SER A 195 -11.39 19.22 2.72
CA SER A 195 -12.15 20.38 3.22
C SER A 195 -11.45 21.10 4.37
N ASN A 196 -10.71 20.36 5.20
CA ASN A 196 -9.75 20.90 6.13
C ASN A 196 -8.35 20.77 5.52
N GLN A 197 -7.60 21.88 5.50
CA GLN A 197 -6.14 21.87 5.39
C GLN A 197 -5.54 23.15 5.96
N SER A 198 -5.57 23.28 7.29
CA SER A 198 -5.30 24.57 7.95
C SER A 198 -4.61 24.38 9.28
N PHE A 199 -3.59 25.20 9.53
CA PHE A 199 -3.06 25.48 10.87
C PHE A 199 -2.52 26.91 10.88
N ASP A 200 -2.39 27.51 12.07
CA ASP A 200 -1.81 28.86 12.19
C ASP A 200 -0.29 28.81 12.02
N ASN A 201 0.16 29.10 10.80
CA ASN A 201 1.58 29.26 10.46
C ASN A 201 2.03 30.73 10.49
N PHE A 202 1.43 31.57 11.35
CA PHE A 202 1.68 33.02 11.42
C PHE A 202 1.47 33.77 10.09
N GLY A 203 0.52 33.29 9.28
CA GLY A 203 0.26 33.77 7.91
C GLY A 203 1.18 33.19 6.82
N PHE A 204 2.36 32.67 7.16
CA PHE A 204 3.30 32.17 6.17
C PHE A 204 2.78 30.95 5.41
N THR A 205 3.04 30.90 4.11
CA THR A 205 2.70 29.72 3.29
C THR A 205 3.63 28.55 3.54
N TYR A 206 3.08 27.32 3.53
CA TYR A 206 3.85 26.08 3.65
C TYR A 206 3.54 25.14 2.49
N THR A 207 4.52 24.31 2.10
CA THR A 207 4.33 23.35 1.01
C THR A 207 3.58 22.14 1.54
N SER A 208 2.31 21.99 1.14
CA SER A 208 1.47 20.88 1.56
C SER A 208 1.49 19.73 0.55
N GLY A 209 1.18 20.02 -0.72
CA GLY A 209 1.31 19.00 -1.78
C GLY A 209 0.35 17.81 -1.68
N ASN A 210 -0.79 17.94 -0.99
CA ASN A 210 -1.78 16.86 -0.91
C ASN A 210 -2.60 16.74 -2.22
N VAL A 211 -2.98 15.52 -2.56
CA VAL A 211 -3.93 15.19 -3.63
C VAL A 211 -5.14 14.48 -3.03
N ALA A 212 -6.34 15.00 -3.25
CA ALA A 212 -7.61 14.48 -2.78
C ALA A 212 -8.63 14.48 -3.94
N ILE A 213 -8.99 13.31 -4.46
CA ILE A 213 -9.89 13.15 -5.60
C ILE A 213 -10.99 12.16 -5.22
N GLY A 214 -12.21 12.64 -5.01
CA GLY A 214 -13.35 11.88 -4.52
C GLY A 214 -14.15 12.66 -3.49
N SER A 215 -15.40 12.25 -3.24
CA SER A 215 -16.20 12.86 -2.16
C SER A 215 -15.58 12.51 -0.81
N SER A 216 -15.42 13.51 0.07
CA SER A 216 -14.79 13.38 1.38
C SER A 216 -13.36 12.79 1.40
N ALA A 217 -12.67 12.73 0.25
CA ALA A 217 -11.28 12.30 0.22
C ALA A 217 -10.44 13.25 1.09
N LEU A 218 -9.68 12.71 2.05
CA LEU A 218 -8.79 13.46 2.95
C LEU A 218 -9.47 14.62 3.73
N SER A 219 -10.78 14.52 4.02
CA SER A 219 -11.59 15.66 4.49
C SER A 219 -11.22 16.19 5.89
N ASN A 220 -10.71 15.35 6.79
CA ASN A 220 -10.36 15.72 8.17
C ASN A 220 -8.88 16.09 8.40
N ASN A 221 -8.14 16.34 7.31
CA ASN A 221 -6.71 16.68 7.38
C ASN A 221 -6.50 18.02 8.11
N ASN A 222 -5.91 17.93 9.30
CA ASN A 222 -5.85 19.02 10.27
C ASN A 222 -4.43 19.09 10.85
N PRO A 223 -3.48 19.64 10.08
CA PRO A 223 -2.08 19.77 10.48
C PRO A 223 -1.94 20.62 11.75
N THR A 224 -0.79 20.51 12.38
CA THR A 224 -0.41 21.28 13.57
C THR A 224 0.98 21.95 13.43
N SER A 225 1.65 21.70 12.30
CA SER A 225 3.00 22.12 11.96
C SER A 225 3.20 22.13 10.44
N ILE A 226 4.37 22.59 9.98
CA ILE A 226 4.75 22.54 8.55
C ILE A 226 5.03 21.11 8.02
N GLY A 227 5.08 20.10 8.88
CA GLY A 227 5.55 18.75 8.54
C GLY A 227 4.56 17.61 8.78
N ASP A 228 3.33 17.92 9.22
CA ASP A 228 2.26 16.95 9.43
C ASP A 228 1.07 17.25 8.51
N GLY A 229 0.27 16.24 8.17
CA GLY A 229 -0.85 16.43 7.23
C GLY A 229 -0.44 16.86 5.82
N VAL A 230 0.77 16.53 5.36
CA VAL A 230 1.34 16.92 4.06
C VAL A 230 1.64 15.73 3.16
N GLN A 231 1.78 15.97 1.85
CA GLN A 231 2.22 15.02 0.83
C GLN A 231 1.39 13.72 0.72
N ASN A 232 0.15 13.73 1.19
CA ASN A 232 -0.76 12.60 1.10
C ASN A 232 -1.45 12.55 -0.28
N THR A 233 -1.63 11.35 -0.83
CA THR A 233 -2.44 11.07 -2.02
C THR A 233 -3.65 10.25 -1.64
N ALA A 234 -4.85 10.76 -1.89
CA ALA A 234 -6.14 10.14 -1.59
C ALA A 234 -7.02 10.16 -2.86
N VAL A 235 -7.26 9.00 -3.47
CA VAL A 235 -8.04 8.86 -4.71
C VAL A 235 -9.15 7.84 -4.53
N GLY A 236 -10.38 8.33 -4.37
CA GLY A 236 -11.59 7.55 -4.12
C GLY A 236 -12.48 8.25 -3.09
N THR A 237 -13.79 8.02 -3.15
CA THR A 237 -14.72 8.49 -2.11
C THR A 237 -14.32 7.92 -0.75
N SER A 238 -14.26 8.77 0.28
CA SER A 238 -13.82 8.44 1.64
C SER A 238 -12.40 7.84 1.73
N SER A 239 -11.54 8.06 0.72
CA SER A 239 -10.14 7.68 0.83
C SER A 239 -9.41 8.59 1.82
N LEU A 240 -8.66 7.99 2.75
CA LEU A 240 -7.85 8.66 3.78
C LEU A 240 -8.63 9.67 4.64
N GLU A 241 -9.95 9.46 4.81
CA GLU A 241 -10.88 10.47 5.32
C GLU A 241 -10.59 10.94 6.75
N ASN A 242 -10.16 10.05 7.65
CA ASN A 242 -9.87 10.37 9.06
C ASN A 242 -8.43 10.83 9.32
N ASN A 243 -7.60 10.95 8.28
CA ASN A 243 -6.23 11.39 8.46
C ASN A 243 -6.22 12.82 9.00
N SER A 244 -5.67 13.01 10.19
CA SER A 244 -5.54 14.33 10.83
C SER A 244 -4.14 14.90 10.62
N ARG A 245 -3.10 14.12 10.88
CA ARG A 245 -1.69 14.56 10.89
C ARG A 245 -0.74 13.63 10.13
N GLY A 246 -1.20 12.47 9.67
CA GLY A 246 -0.37 11.57 8.87
C GLY A 246 0.12 12.26 7.59
N TYR A 247 1.34 11.93 7.17
CA TYR A 247 1.99 12.51 6.00
C TYR A 247 2.55 11.43 5.07
N GLU A 248 2.78 11.77 3.80
CA GLU A 248 3.37 10.88 2.78
C GLU A 248 2.62 9.53 2.59
N ASN A 249 1.32 9.49 2.92
CA ASN A 249 0.47 8.31 2.71
C ASN A 249 -0.12 8.28 1.29
N THR A 250 -0.28 7.08 0.71
CA THR A 250 -0.99 6.86 -0.56
C THR A 250 -2.19 5.94 -0.37
N ALA A 251 -3.40 6.45 -0.58
CA ALA A 251 -4.67 5.73 -0.49
C ALA A 251 -5.42 5.79 -1.83
N ILE A 252 -5.62 4.66 -2.49
CA ILE A 252 -6.29 4.56 -3.79
C ILE A 252 -7.40 3.50 -3.74
N GLY A 253 -8.64 3.93 -3.86
CA GLY A 253 -9.85 3.09 -3.82
C GLY A 253 -10.95 3.70 -2.95
N TYR A 254 -12.18 3.26 -3.17
CA TYR A 254 -13.31 3.58 -2.29
C TYR A 254 -12.99 3.17 -0.85
N HIS A 255 -13.12 4.10 0.10
CA HIS A 255 -12.90 3.88 1.52
C HIS A 255 -11.51 3.25 1.84
N SER A 256 -10.49 3.60 1.05
CA SER A 256 -9.11 3.15 1.25
C SER A 256 -8.42 3.98 2.34
N MET A 257 -7.62 3.32 3.18
CA MET A 257 -6.89 3.90 4.31
C MET A 257 -7.76 4.73 5.29
N PHE A 258 -9.04 4.38 5.42
CA PHE A 258 -10.00 5.15 6.20
C PHE A 258 -9.64 5.19 7.69
N SER A 259 -8.98 4.17 8.23
CA SER A 259 -8.62 4.09 9.65
C SER A 259 -7.35 4.86 10.02
N ASN A 260 -6.61 5.45 9.06
CA ASN A 260 -5.40 6.22 9.37
C ASN A 260 -5.74 7.59 9.97
N VAL A 261 -4.99 8.02 10.99
CA VAL A 261 -5.24 9.28 11.73
C VAL A 261 -3.97 10.12 11.87
N THR A 262 -2.83 9.48 12.13
CA THR A 262 -1.51 10.06 12.39
C THR A 262 -0.37 9.25 11.77
N GLY A 263 -0.65 8.07 11.22
CA GLY A 263 0.35 7.22 10.57
C GLY A 263 0.86 7.83 9.27
N SER A 264 2.09 7.52 8.90
CA SER A 264 2.81 8.12 7.78
C SER A 264 3.52 7.06 6.94
N ASP A 265 3.93 7.39 5.72
CA ASP A 265 4.62 6.48 4.79
C ASP A 265 3.80 5.22 4.42
N ASN A 266 2.48 5.22 4.62
CA ASN A 266 1.64 4.05 4.35
C ASN A 266 1.12 4.01 2.92
N THR A 267 0.82 2.82 2.40
CA THR A 267 0.23 2.62 1.07
C THR A 267 -0.96 1.67 1.14
N ALA A 268 -2.16 2.13 0.77
CA ALA A 268 -3.36 1.31 0.66
C ALA A 268 -3.92 1.40 -0.76
N ILE A 269 -3.96 0.28 -1.49
CA ILE A 269 -4.42 0.23 -2.89
C ILE A 269 -5.49 -0.85 -3.02
N GLY A 270 -6.74 -0.44 -3.16
CA GLY A 270 -7.91 -1.31 -3.27
C GLY A 270 -9.12 -0.73 -2.55
N LYS A 271 -10.33 -1.16 -2.95
CA LYS A 271 -11.55 -0.87 -2.21
C LYS A 271 -11.41 -1.40 -0.78
N SER A 272 -11.56 -0.53 0.22
CA SER A 272 -11.41 -0.87 1.64
C SER A 272 -10.07 -1.54 2.02
N ALA A 273 -8.99 -1.28 1.28
CA ALA A 273 -7.64 -1.58 1.74
C ALA A 273 -7.28 -0.60 2.87
N ASP A 274 -6.75 -1.06 4.00
CA ASP A 274 -6.61 -0.20 5.20
C ASP A 274 -5.46 -0.61 6.15
N VAL A 275 -5.16 0.29 7.09
CA VAL A 275 -4.32 0.06 8.27
C VAL A 275 -5.21 -0.30 9.46
N SER A 276 -4.82 -1.25 10.31
CA SER A 276 -5.66 -1.63 11.46
C SER A 276 -5.46 -0.79 12.73
N ALA A 277 -4.58 0.19 12.68
CA ALA A 277 -4.41 1.21 13.70
C ALA A 277 -4.05 2.55 13.05
N GLY A 278 -4.54 3.66 13.62
CA GLY A 278 -4.42 4.98 13.01
C GLY A 278 -3.02 5.62 13.07
N ASN A 279 -2.01 4.90 13.54
CA ASN A 279 -0.64 5.38 13.77
C ASN A 279 0.45 4.45 13.19
N LEU A 280 0.08 3.52 12.29
CA LEU A 280 1.07 2.67 11.61
C LEU A 280 1.98 3.49 10.71
N THR A 281 3.18 2.98 10.45
CA THR A 281 4.19 3.64 9.62
C THR A 281 4.87 2.67 8.66
N ASN A 282 5.19 3.11 7.44
CA ASN A 282 5.84 2.26 6.43
C ASN A 282 5.08 0.93 6.23
N ALA A 283 3.74 0.98 6.24
CA ALA A 283 2.87 -0.19 6.14
C ALA A 283 2.10 -0.15 4.83
N ALA A 284 2.05 -1.28 4.11
CA ALA A 284 1.34 -1.37 2.84
C ALA A 284 0.29 -2.49 2.82
N ALA A 285 -0.87 -2.17 2.26
CA ALA A 285 -2.00 -3.07 2.05
C ALA A 285 -2.47 -2.97 0.59
N ILE A 286 -2.24 -4.00 -0.21
CA ILE A 286 -2.52 -4.00 -1.65
C ILE A 286 -3.52 -5.11 -1.96
N GLY A 287 -4.64 -4.75 -2.58
CA GLY A 287 -5.78 -5.63 -2.87
C GLY A 287 -7.05 -5.14 -2.18
N ALA A 288 -8.22 -5.45 -2.75
CA ALA A 288 -9.49 -5.12 -2.12
C ALA A 288 -9.59 -5.81 -0.74
N ASN A 289 -10.05 -5.06 0.27
CA ASN A 289 -10.11 -5.51 1.65
C ASN A 289 -8.73 -5.97 2.23
N ALA A 290 -7.58 -5.55 1.70
CA ALA A 290 -6.29 -5.89 2.32
C ALA A 290 -6.09 -5.07 3.61
N ILE A 291 -5.71 -5.71 4.73
CA ILE A 291 -5.49 -5.01 6.02
C ILE A 291 -4.11 -5.32 6.59
N VAL A 292 -3.31 -4.27 6.83
CA VAL A 292 -1.99 -4.35 7.48
C VAL A 292 -2.08 -3.91 8.95
N ASN A 293 -1.44 -4.67 9.84
CA ASN A 293 -1.65 -4.56 11.31
C ASN A 293 -0.45 -4.05 12.12
N VAL A 294 0.71 -3.85 11.49
CA VAL A 294 1.92 -3.33 12.13
C VAL A 294 2.73 -2.51 11.12
N SER A 295 3.58 -1.62 11.62
CA SER A 295 4.57 -0.89 10.81
C SER A 295 5.56 -1.82 10.10
N ASN A 296 6.20 -1.33 9.04
CA ASN A 296 7.23 -2.03 8.26
C ASN A 296 6.78 -3.38 7.65
N LYS A 297 5.48 -3.51 7.35
CA LYS A 297 4.89 -4.73 6.75
C LYS A 297 4.19 -4.40 5.44
N ILE A 298 4.40 -5.24 4.44
CA ILE A 298 3.60 -5.25 3.21
C ILE A 298 2.66 -6.46 3.25
N ARG A 299 1.37 -6.25 2.99
CA ARG A 299 0.39 -7.31 2.77
C ARG A 299 -0.16 -7.22 1.34
N LEU A 300 -0.14 -8.36 0.67
CA LEU A 300 -0.77 -8.58 -0.62
C LEU A 300 -2.03 -9.42 -0.40
N GLY A 301 -3.20 -8.84 -0.64
CA GLY A 301 -4.50 -9.49 -0.54
C GLY A 301 -5.12 -9.56 0.86
N ASN A 302 -6.28 -10.21 0.92
CA ASN A 302 -7.05 -10.52 2.11
C ASN A 302 -7.05 -12.06 2.32
N THR A 303 -7.82 -12.59 3.29
CA THR A 303 -7.85 -14.04 3.55
C THR A 303 -8.65 -14.88 2.56
N SER A 304 -9.41 -14.29 1.64
CA SER A 304 -10.09 -15.03 0.56
C SER A 304 -9.19 -15.27 -0.65
N VAL A 305 -7.95 -14.77 -0.65
CA VAL A 305 -6.97 -15.04 -1.71
C VAL A 305 -6.47 -16.47 -1.61
N THR A 306 -6.66 -17.24 -2.69
CA THR A 306 -6.26 -18.66 -2.79
C THR A 306 -4.93 -18.86 -3.53
N VAL A 307 -4.56 -17.95 -4.44
CA VAL A 307 -3.33 -17.98 -5.23
C VAL A 307 -2.79 -16.54 -5.38
N ILE A 308 -1.47 -16.37 -5.28
CA ILE A 308 -0.77 -15.14 -5.66
C ILE A 308 0.12 -15.49 -6.85
N GLU A 309 -0.31 -15.09 -8.05
CA GLU A 309 0.45 -15.34 -9.29
C GLU A 309 1.42 -14.18 -9.57
N GLY A 310 2.69 -14.52 -9.77
CA GLY A 310 3.73 -13.58 -10.18
C GLY A 310 4.12 -13.73 -11.65
N SER A 311 5.10 -12.94 -12.08
CA SER A 311 5.84 -13.22 -13.32
C SER A 311 6.48 -14.62 -13.26
N PRO A 312 6.67 -15.32 -14.40
CA PRO A 312 7.48 -16.55 -14.44
C PRO A 312 8.92 -16.38 -13.93
N ALA A 313 9.41 -15.14 -13.82
CA ALA A 313 10.68 -14.84 -13.17
C ALA A 313 10.56 -14.89 -11.64
N ALA A 314 11.42 -15.68 -10.99
CA ALA A 314 11.48 -15.78 -9.53
C ALA A 314 11.83 -14.44 -8.87
N TYR A 315 11.31 -14.20 -7.66
CA TYR A 315 11.74 -13.09 -6.82
C TYR A 315 13.24 -13.23 -6.50
N THR A 316 14.03 -12.24 -6.89
CA THR A 316 15.47 -12.20 -6.61
C THR A 316 15.77 -11.25 -5.47
N SER A 317 16.82 -11.55 -4.71
CA SER A 317 17.39 -10.67 -3.68
C SER A 317 18.84 -10.39 -4.01
N SER A 318 19.29 -9.14 -3.85
CA SER A 318 20.70 -8.79 -4.07
C SER A 318 21.58 -9.54 -3.06
N SER A 319 22.60 -10.24 -3.56
CA SER A 319 23.44 -11.15 -2.76
C SER A 319 24.94 -10.98 -3.06
N ASP A 320 25.32 -9.80 -3.55
CA ASP A 320 26.69 -9.43 -3.90
C ASP A 320 27.58 -9.26 -2.66
N VAL A 321 28.84 -9.69 -2.73
CA VAL A 321 29.81 -9.54 -1.63
C VAL A 321 30.08 -8.08 -1.27
N ARG A 322 29.94 -7.14 -2.23
CA ARG A 322 30.10 -5.69 -2.01
C ARG A 322 29.07 -5.11 -1.05
N PHE A 323 27.95 -5.79 -0.84
CA PHE A 323 26.86 -5.37 0.05
C PHE A 323 26.74 -6.27 1.29
N LYS A 324 27.78 -7.05 1.60
CA LYS A 324 27.86 -7.94 2.76
C LYS A 324 29.05 -7.58 3.64
N ASN A 325 28.84 -7.60 4.94
CA ASN A 325 29.85 -7.46 5.98
C ASN A 325 29.81 -8.70 6.91
N ASN A 326 30.86 -8.89 7.71
CA ASN A 326 30.92 -9.92 8.76
C ASN A 326 30.52 -11.35 8.31
N ILE A 327 30.95 -11.77 7.11
CA ILE A 327 30.64 -13.09 6.56
C ILE A 327 31.32 -14.18 7.41
N GLN A 328 30.52 -15.14 7.91
CA GLN A 328 30.96 -16.25 8.78
C GLN A 328 30.21 -17.54 8.40
N GLU A 329 30.76 -18.72 8.74
CA GLU A 329 30.17 -20.04 8.42
C GLU A 329 29.24 -20.62 9.52
N ASP A 330 28.52 -19.76 10.27
CA ASP A 330 27.73 -20.14 11.46
C ASP A 330 26.27 -20.57 11.18
N VAL A 331 26.00 -21.16 10.01
CA VAL A 331 24.68 -21.74 9.71
C VAL A 331 24.50 -23.01 10.53
N LYS A 332 23.45 -23.09 11.36
CA LYS A 332 23.06 -24.34 12.02
C LYS A 332 22.33 -25.23 11.01
N GLY A 333 22.79 -26.47 10.89
CA GLY A 333 22.28 -27.44 9.93
C GLY A 333 21.38 -28.46 10.60
N LEU A 334 21.89 -29.70 10.65
CA LEU A 334 21.15 -30.89 11.07
C LEU A 334 20.57 -30.75 12.50
N GLU A 335 21.31 -30.17 13.44
CA GLU A 335 20.86 -29.93 14.82
C GLU A 335 19.61 -29.04 14.93
N PHE A 336 19.42 -28.11 13.99
CA PHE A 336 18.24 -27.26 13.90
C PHE A 336 17.12 -27.96 13.14
N ILE A 337 17.44 -28.59 11.99
CA ILE A 337 16.45 -29.30 11.17
C ILE A 337 15.82 -30.48 11.92
N GLU A 338 16.57 -31.24 12.72
CA GLU A 338 16.06 -32.36 13.54
C GLU A 338 15.06 -31.91 14.63
N LYS A 339 15.05 -30.63 15.02
CA LYS A 339 14.08 -30.06 15.97
C LYS A 339 12.80 -29.55 15.32
N LEU A 340 12.77 -29.36 14.01
CA LEU A 340 11.60 -28.84 13.30
C LEU A 340 10.53 -29.94 13.17
N ARG A 341 9.27 -29.59 13.49
CA ARG A 341 8.13 -30.52 13.42
C ARG A 341 7.21 -30.15 12.24
N PRO A 342 7.26 -30.87 11.12
CA PRO A 342 6.31 -30.67 10.02
C PRO A 342 4.88 -30.97 10.47
N VAL A 343 3.93 -30.13 10.06
CA VAL A 343 2.50 -30.28 10.33
C VAL A 343 1.67 -29.99 9.08
N THR A 344 0.44 -30.52 9.04
CA THR A 344 -0.59 -30.07 8.12
C THR A 344 -1.68 -29.31 8.85
N PHE A 345 -2.26 -28.29 8.22
CA PHE A 345 -3.28 -27.43 8.84
C PHE A 345 -4.17 -26.74 7.79
N ASN A 346 -5.40 -26.40 8.20
CA ASN A 346 -6.26 -25.45 7.50
C ASN A 346 -6.18 -24.10 8.20
N VAL A 347 -6.19 -22.99 7.45
CA VAL A 347 -6.18 -21.65 8.02
C VAL A 347 -7.58 -21.25 8.46
N ASN A 348 -7.75 -20.85 9.73
CA ASN A 348 -8.98 -20.20 10.17
C ASN A 348 -8.98 -18.73 9.74
N ALA A 349 -9.33 -18.51 8.47
CA ALA A 349 -9.33 -17.21 7.79
C ALA A 349 -10.10 -16.13 8.58
N ARG A 350 -11.32 -16.46 9.05
CA ARG A 350 -12.15 -15.55 9.85
C ARG A 350 -11.46 -15.11 11.14
N LYS A 351 -10.89 -16.03 11.93
CA LYS A 351 -10.15 -15.66 13.16
C LYS A 351 -8.92 -14.81 12.86
N PHE A 352 -8.27 -15.02 11.71
CA PHE A 352 -7.13 -14.21 11.31
C PHE A 352 -7.55 -12.78 10.96
N ASP A 353 -8.61 -12.58 10.16
CA ASP A 353 -9.11 -11.22 9.89
C ASP A 353 -9.67 -10.55 11.16
N GLU A 354 -10.34 -11.30 12.05
CA GLU A 354 -10.78 -10.78 13.37
C GLU A 354 -9.58 -10.30 14.22
N PHE A 355 -8.43 -10.98 14.13
CA PHE A 355 -7.18 -10.58 14.79
C PHE A 355 -6.56 -9.33 14.16
N LEU A 356 -6.50 -9.24 12.83
CA LEU A 356 -5.94 -8.07 12.15
C LEU A 356 -6.70 -6.80 12.55
N MET A 357 -8.03 -6.89 12.59
CA MET A 357 -8.95 -5.76 12.75
C MET A 357 -9.25 -5.39 14.20
N LYS A 358 -8.62 -6.03 15.18
CA LYS A 358 -8.96 -5.90 16.61
C LYS A 358 -8.82 -4.49 17.21
N ASN A 359 -8.09 -3.56 16.57
CA ASN A 359 -8.01 -2.15 16.99
C ASN A 359 -8.84 -1.20 16.11
N MET A 360 -9.55 -1.73 15.11
CA MET A 360 -10.52 -0.95 14.33
C MET A 360 -11.83 -0.83 15.12
N PRO A 361 -12.55 0.31 15.02
CA PRO A 361 -13.92 0.43 15.50
C PRO A 361 -14.84 -0.69 14.99
N ASP A 362 -15.73 -1.18 15.86
CA ASP A 362 -16.67 -2.28 15.52
C ASP A 362 -17.50 -1.98 14.27
N SER A 363 -17.90 -0.71 14.06
CA SER A 363 -18.64 -0.28 12.87
C SER A 363 -17.87 -0.48 11.55
N ILE A 364 -16.55 -0.32 11.55
CA ILE A 364 -15.69 -0.60 10.38
C ILE A 364 -15.50 -2.10 10.23
N LYS A 365 -15.25 -2.80 11.34
CA LYS A 365 -15.08 -4.25 11.38
C LYS A 365 -16.29 -4.99 10.83
N ASP A 366 -17.49 -4.64 11.27
CA ASP A 366 -18.74 -5.25 10.80
C ASP A 366 -19.00 -4.95 9.32
N ALA A 367 -18.75 -3.71 8.87
CA ALA A 367 -18.92 -3.31 7.48
C ALA A 367 -17.97 -4.04 6.51
N TYR A 368 -16.76 -4.39 6.96
CA TYR A 368 -15.79 -5.20 6.21
C TYR A 368 -16.15 -6.68 6.24
N MET A 369 -16.46 -7.23 7.42
CA MET A 369 -16.68 -8.67 7.64
C MET A 369 -17.95 -9.19 6.97
N ASN A 370 -18.94 -8.32 6.78
CA ASN A 370 -20.21 -8.67 6.17
C ASN A 370 -20.04 -9.04 4.69
N GLY A 371 -20.46 -10.26 4.32
CA GLY A 371 -20.42 -10.76 2.95
C GLY A 371 -19.08 -11.35 2.49
N ILE A 372 -18.09 -11.53 3.37
CA ILE A 372 -16.86 -12.28 3.03
C ILE A 372 -17.16 -13.78 3.05
N ASP A 373 -16.95 -14.45 1.92
CA ASP A 373 -16.92 -15.91 1.85
C ASP A 373 -15.50 -16.44 2.13
N TYR A 374 -15.39 -17.25 3.19
CA TYR A 374 -14.16 -17.91 3.61
C TYR A 374 -14.06 -19.36 3.15
N ALA A 375 -15.11 -19.93 2.54
CA ALA A 375 -15.19 -21.37 2.28
C ALA A 375 -14.05 -21.88 1.38
N ALA A 376 -13.73 -21.13 0.32
CA ALA A 376 -12.67 -21.47 -0.61
C ALA A 376 -11.28 -21.49 0.05
N SER A 377 -10.96 -20.53 0.93
CA SER A 377 -9.66 -20.47 1.60
C SER A 377 -9.56 -21.42 2.80
N ALA A 378 -10.64 -21.60 3.56
CA ALA A 378 -10.68 -22.53 4.69
C ALA A 378 -10.56 -24.00 4.27
N GLY A 379 -10.99 -24.35 3.05
CA GLY A 379 -10.86 -25.70 2.49
C GLY A 379 -9.44 -26.10 2.09
N ILE A 380 -8.49 -25.16 2.01
CA ILE A 380 -7.11 -25.45 1.60
C ILE A 380 -6.34 -26.10 2.75
N LEU A 381 -5.83 -27.31 2.50
CA LEU A 381 -4.92 -28.00 3.40
C LEU A 381 -3.48 -27.60 3.08
N HIS A 382 -2.82 -26.95 4.04
CA HIS A 382 -1.41 -26.56 3.92
C HIS A 382 -0.51 -27.56 4.64
N SER A 383 0.75 -27.65 4.19
CA SER A 383 1.84 -28.31 4.89
C SER A 383 2.88 -27.27 5.29
N GLY A 384 3.44 -27.35 6.50
CA GLY A 384 4.37 -26.33 6.99
C GLY A 384 4.81 -26.52 8.44
N PHE A 385 5.19 -25.41 9.08
CA PHE A 385 5.62 -25.37 10.48
C PHE A 385 4.81 -24.32 11.28
N ILE A 386 4.75 -24.50 12.60
CA ILE A 386 4.19 -23.50 13.53
C ILE A 386 5.29 -22.51 13.91
N GLY A 387 5.07 -21.21 13.72
CA GLY A 387 6.09 -20.17 13.91
C GLY A 387 6.75 -20.20 15.30
N GLN A 388 5.94 -20.38 16.35
CA GLN A 388 6.42 -20.47 17.74
C GLN A 388 7.29 -21.72 17.99
N GLU A 389 7.03 -22.83 17.29
CA GLU A 389 7.88 -24.03 17.39
C GLU A 389 9.22 -23.84 16.65
N VAL A 390 9.22 -23.09 15.54
CA VAL A 390 10.45 -22.68 14.83
C VAL A 390 11.29 -21.71 15.68
N GLU A 391 10.65 -20.77 16.38
CA GLU A 391 11.33 -19.86 17.33
C GLU A 391 12.06 -20.67 18.41
N GLN A 392 11.34 -21.59 19.08
CA GLN A 392 11.93 -22.42 20.12
C GLN A 392 13.07 -23.30 19.59
N ALA A 393 12.91 -23.91 18.42
CA ALA A 393 13.96 -24.71 17.79
C ALA A 393 15.22 -23.88 17.46
N ALA A 394 15.05 -22.62 17.05
CA ALA A 394 16.15 -21.71 16.78
C ALA A 394 16.86 -21.28 18.08
N LEU A 395 16.09 -20.92 19.12
CA LEU A 395 16.62 -20.58 20.46
C LEU A 395 17.41 -21.74 21.09
N ASP A 396 16.89 -22.96 21.04
CA ASP A 396 17.55 -24.17 21.54
C ASP A 396 18.94 -24.41 20.91
N CYS A 397 19.12 -24.02 19.64
CA CYS A 397 20.38 -24.17 18.91
C CYS A 397 21.28 -22.93 18.98
N GLY A 398 20.87 -21.89 19.72
CA GLY A 398 21.55 -20.59 19.72
C GLY A 398 21.61 -19.95 18.33
N TYR A 399 20.60 -20.19 17.48
CA TYR A 399 20.58 -19.77 16.09
C TYR A 399 19.73 -18.52 15.89
N ALA A 400 20.36 -17.42 15.46
CA ALA A 400 19.65 -16.22 15.02
C ALA A 400 19.07 -16.43 13.60
N PHE A 401 18.04 -17.27 13.49
CA PHE A 401 17.45 -17.65 12.21
C PHE A 401 16.57 -16.52 11.63
N ASP A 402 16.89 -16.08 10.42
CA ASP A 402 16.18 -14.99 9.71
C ASP A 402 14.92 -15.46 8.97
N GLY A 403 14.70 -16.77 8.87
CA GLY A 403 13.50 -17.36 8.27
C GLY A 403 12.23 -17.28 9.12
N ILE A 404 12.30 -16.72 10.32
CA ILE A 404 11.16 -16.45 11.19
C ILE A 404 11.04 -14.96 11.47
N HIS A 405 9.86 -14.39 11.19
CA HIS A 405 9.51 -13.03 11.55
C HIS A 405 8.67 -13.04 12.83
N ILE A 406 9.30 -12.65 13.93
CA ILE A 406 8.66 -12.46 15.24
C ILE A 406 8.15 -11.01 15.31
N PRO A 407 6.87 -10.76 15.60
CA PRO A 407 6.35 -9.40 15.72
C PRO A 407 6.85 -8.73 17.02
N ALA A 408 7.30 -7.47 16.94
CA ALA A 408 7.80 -6.71 18.10
C ALA A 408 6.76 -6.54 19.23
N ASP A 409 5.47 -6.55 18.87
CA ASP A 409 4.34 -6.66 19.78
C ASP A 409 3.50 -7.87 19.32
N THR A 410 3.50 -8.95 20.10
CA THR A 410 2.77 -10.20 19.82
C THR A 410 1.26 -10.09 20.08
N ALA A 411 0.80 -9.05 20.78
CA ALA A 411 -0.61 -8.74 20.88
C ALA A 411 -1.11 -8.02 19.61
N GLN A 412 -0.27 -7.27 18.91
CA GLN A 412 -0.60 -6.52 17.69
C GLN A 412 -0.29 -7.26 16.38
N GLY A 413 0.92 -7.82 16.28
CA GLY A 413 1.43 -8.52 15.11
C GLY A 413 1.31 -10.04 15.24
N ASN A 414 1.40 -10.71 14.09
CA ASN A 414 1.42 -12.16 13.98
C ASN A 414 2.83 -12.65 13.62
N TYR A 415 3.15 -13.89 14.02
CA TYR A 415 4.28 -14.65 13.50
C TYR A 415 4.12 -14.91 12.00
N SER A 416 5.23 -14.93 11.28
CA SER A 416 5.31 -15.33 9.86
C SER A 416 6.59 -16.12 9.59
N LEU A 417 6.57 -16.99 8.57
CA LEU A 417 7.73 -17.80 8.17
C LEU A 417 8.11 -17.54 6.70
N SER A 418 9.40 -17.37 6.45
CA SER A 418 9.99 -17.24 5.10
C SER A 418 10.62 -18.57 4.69
N TYR A 419 9.81 -19.45 4.09
CA TYR A 419 10.22 -20.81 3.69
C TYR A 419 11.50 -20.87 2.83
N SER A 420 11.79 -19.83 2.04
CA SER A 420 13.03 -19.73 1.27
C SER A 420 14.30 -19.75 2.13
N GLN A 421 14.26 -19.20 3.35
CA GLN A 421 15.44 -19.15 4.23
C GLN A 421 15.79 -20.50 4.85
N PHE A 422 14.84 -21.46 4.91
CA PHE A 422 15.11 -22.82 5.37
C PHE A 422 16.04 -23.58 4.40
N VAL A 423 16.18 -23.14 3.15
CA VAL A 423 17.06 -23.78 2.15
C VAL A 423 18.52 -23.79 2.61
N VAL A 424 19.00 -22.73 3.27
CA VAL A 424 20.41 -22.63 3.68
C VAL A 424 20.75 -23.60 4.83
N PRO A 425 19.96 -23.66 5.94
CA PRO A 425 20.04 -24.73 6.92
C PRO A 425 19.88 -26.14 6.34
N LEU A 426 18.96 -26.36 5.39
CA LEU A 426 18.78 -27.66 4.74
C LEU A 426 20.02 -28.09 3.94
N VAL A 427 20.66 -27.18 3.21
CA VAL A 427 21.93 -27.44 2.52
C VAL A 427 23.04 -27.80 3.53
N LYS A 428 23.14 -27.06 4.66
CA LYS A 428 24.11 -27.37 5.72
C LYS A 428 23.84 -28.73 6.37
N ALA A 429 22.58 -29.06 6.64
CA ALA A 429 22.17 -30.36 7.16
C ALA A 429 22.52 -31.50 6.20
N MET A 430 22.28 -31.32 4.90
CA MET A 430 22.64 -32.29 3.87
C MET A 430 24.16 -32.51 3.78
N GLN A 431 24.95 -31.43 3.82
CA GLN A 431 26.43 -31.53 3.88
C GLN A 431 26.92 -32.30 5.11
N GLN A 432 26.29 -32.06 6.28
CA GLN A 432 26.60 -32.77 7.52
C GLN A 432 26.19 -34.25 7.45
N GLN A 433 25.05 -34.56 6.83
CA GLN A 433 24.58 -35.93 6.65
C GLN A 433 25.52 -36.73 5.72
N ILE A 434 25.86 -36.19 4.55
CA ILE A 434 26.82 -36.81 3.61
C ILE A 434 28.16 -37.12 4.31
N LYS A 435 28.61 -36.23 5.22
CA LYS A 435 29.81 -36.47 6.03
C LYS A 435 29.63 -37.58 7.07
N LYS A 436 28.47 -37.67 7.74
CA LYS A 436 28.14 -38.79 8.64
C LYS A 436 28.12 -40.12 7.87
N ASP A 437 27.46 -40.16 6.72
CA ASP A 437 27.33 -41.35 5.88
C ASP A 437 28.70 -41.86 5.40
N SER A 438 29.58 -40.95 4.96
CA SER A 438 30.96 -41.29 4.57
C SER A 438 31.79 -41.86 5.72
N ILE A 439 31.62 -41.36 6.94
CA ILE A 439 32.29 -41.88 8.14
C ILE A 439 31.74 -43.27 8.50
N GLN A 440 30.42 -43.45 8.43
CA GLN A 440 29.77 -44.75 8.68
C GLN A 440 30.21 -45.80 7.65
N GLN A 441 30.32 -45.45 6.37
CA GLN A 441 30.82 -46.37 5.34
C GLN A 441 32.27 -46.78 5.63
N ALA A 442 33.16 -45.83 5.96
CA ALA A 442 34.53 -46.15 6.32
C ALA A 442 34.64 -47.05 7.58
N GLN A 443 33.73 -46.90 8.54
CA GLN A 443 33.62 -47.79 9.70
C GLN A 443 33.13 -49.19 9.32
N ILE A 444 32.15 -49.31 8.42
CA ILE A 444 31.67 -50.59 7.87
C ILE A 444 32.80 -51.31 7.12
N ASP A 445 33.57 -50.60 6.30
CA ASP A 445 34.70 -51.15 5.54
C ASP A 445 35.82 -51.63 6.48
N ALA A 446 36.13 -50.86 7.53
CA ALA A 446 37.11 -51.22 8.55
C ALA A 446 36.66 -52.43 9.39
N LEU A 447 35.39 -52.48 9.81
CA LEU A 447 34.83 -53.64 10.54
C LEU A 447 34.80 -54.89 9.67
N THR A 448 34.45 -54.76 8.40
CA THR A 448 34.48 -55.84 7.41
C THR A 448 35.90 -56.38 7.22
N SER A 449 36.89 -55.48 7.18
CA SER A 449 38.31 -55.83 7.07
C SER A 449 38.82 -56.54 8.34
N LEU A 450 38.43 -56.06 9.53
CA LEU A 450 38.78 -56.69 10.80
C LEU A 450 38.14 -58.08 10.94
N LEU A 451 36.87 -58.24 10.55
CA LEU A 451 36.20 -59.54 10.54
C LEU A 451 36.91 -60.55 9.64
N ALA A 452 37.35 -60.14 8.44
CA ALA A 452 38.15 -60.98 7.55
C ALA A 452 39.51 -61.38 8.17
N GLN A 453 40.14 -60.49 8.95
CA GLN A 453 41.37 -60.79 9.68
C GLN A 453 41.12 -61.75 10.86
N CYS A 454 40.04 -61.58 11.64
CA CYS A 454 39.67 -62.51 12.72
C CYS A 454 39.34 -63.91 12.18
N CYS A 455 38.60 -64.02 11.08
CA CYS A 455 38.29 -65.28 10.42
C CYS A 455 39.52 -66.02 9.87
N SER A 456 40.61 -65.31 9.58
CA SER A 456 41.89 -65.91 9.16
C SER A 456 42.88 -66.14 10.31
N ALA A 457 42.75 -65.44 11.43
CA ALA A 457 43.58 -65.61 12.62
C ALA A 457 43.29 -66.91 13.38
N ASN A 458 42.04 -67.39 13.39
CA ASN A 458 41.63 -68.63 14.06
C ASN A 458 42.16 -69.93 13.41
N VAL A 459 43.04 -69.84 12.40
CA VAL A 459 43.58 -70.98 11.63
C VAL A 459 45.00 -71.39 12.09
N LYS A 460 45.53 -70.86 13.19
CA LYS A 460 46.92 -71.08 13.65
C LYS A 460 47.12 -72.00 14.87
N THR A 461 46.57 -73.22 14.80
CA THR A 461 47.04 -74.45 15.51
C THR A 461 46.35 -75.64 14.83
N THR A 462 46.98 -76.68 14.27
CA THR A 462 48.39 -77.08 14.14
C THR A 462 48.55 -78.00 12.90
N GLY A 463 49.69 -77.94 12.20
CA GLY A 463 50.21 -79.09 11.42
C GLY A 463 50.29 -78.95 9.89
N SER A 464 51.52 -79.12 9.39
CA SER A 464 51.92 -79.36 7.99
C SER A 464 51.79 -78.21 6.97
N ALA A 465 52.83 -78.08 6.14
CA ALA A 465 53.03 -77.00 5.18
C ALA A 465 52.79 -77.44 3.73
N ILE A 466 52.45 -76.47 2.87
CA ILE A 466 52.80 -76.36 1.43
C ILE A 466 52.43 -74.92 0.97
N PRO A 467 53.13 -74.32 -0.02
CA PRO A 467 53.31 -72.87 -0.03
C PRO A 467 52.39 -72.07 -0.96
N SER A 468 52.33 -70.76 -0.68
CA SER A 468 52.06 -69.63 -1.59
C SER A 468 51.22 -69.86 -2.85
N SER A 469 50.02 -69.27 -2.90
CA SER A 469 49.68 -68.14 -3.80
C SER A 469 48.16 -67.98 -3.96
N SER A 470 47.78 -66.85 -4.58
CA SER A 470 46.52 -66.64 -5.29
C SER A 470 45.29 -66.26 -4.44
N GLU A 471 45.04 -64.95 -4.41
CA GLU A 471 43.67 -64.43 -4.45
C GLU A 471 42.97 -64.99 -5.69
N THR A 472 42.24 -66.09 -5.54
CA THR A 472 41.37 -66.60 -6.60
C THR A 472 40.10 -67.18 -6.01
N LEU A 473 38.98 -66.48 -5.84
CA LEU A 473 38.62 -65.03 -5.80
C LEU A 473 37.10 -64.91 -5.48
N ALA A 474 36.52 -65.96 -4.87
CA ALA A 474 35.31 -66.61 -5.40
C ALA A 474 35.39 -67.02 -6.89
N SER A 475 36.59 -67.04 -7.48
CA SER A 475 36.88 -67.56 -8.82
C SER A 475 36.57 -69.06 -8.89
N GLY A 476 35.87 -69.43 -9.96
CA GLY A 476 35.36 -70.77 -10.19
C GLY A 476 33.88 -70.93 -9.87
N ALA A 477 33.30 -70.17 -8.94
CA ALA A 477 31.85 -70.18 -8.74
C ALA A 477 31.15 -69.61 -9.98
N MET A 478 30.16 -70.33 -10.53
CA MET A 478 29.43 -69.91 -11.72
C MET A 478 27.93 -69.99 -11.47
N LEU A 479 27.20 -68.91 -11.73
CA LEU A 479 25.76 -68.89 -11.74
C LEU A 479 25.27 -68.83 -13.19
N PHE A 480 24.36 -69.71 -13.58
CA PHE A 480 23.77 -69.68 -14.91
C PHE A 480 22.35 -69.12 -14.85
N GLN A 481 21.89 -68.60 -15.99
CA GLN A 481 20.52 -68.14 -16.11
C GLN A 481 19.55 -69.33 -15.94
N ASN A 482 18.52 -69.14 -15.11
CA ASN A 482 17.44 -70.10 -14.91
C ASN A 482 16.77 -70.50 -16.25
N ARG A 483 16.31 -71.76 -16.35
CA ARG A 483 15.67 -72.31 -17.53
C ARG A 483 14.43 -73.12 -17.14
N PRO A 484 13.25 -72.87 -17.76
CA PRO A 484 12.96 -71.77 -18.68
C PRO A 484 13.02 -70.39 -17.98
N ASN A 485 13.26 -69.33 -18.76
CA ASN A 485 13.08 -67.94 -18.36
C ASN A 485 12.57 -67.16 -19.58
N PRO A 486 11.33 -66.64 -19.58
CA PRO A 486 10.37 -66.63 -18.48
C PRO A 486 9.83 -68.03 -18.11
N TYR A 487 9.26 -68.17 -16.92
CA TYR A 487 8.67 -69.41 -16.43
C TYR A 487 7.24 -69.21 -15.88
N THR A 488 6.58 -70.31 -15.54
CA THR A 488 5.27 -70.33 -14.86
C THR A 488 5.43 -70.86 -13.43
N ASN A 489 5.28 -72.16 -13.20
CA ASN A 489 5.35 -72.73 -11.85
C ASN A 489 6.73 -73.28 -11.48
N GLU A 490 7.51 -73.73 -12.46
CA GLU A 490 8.80 -74.39 -12.24
C GLU A 490 9.91 -73.81 -13.11
N THR A 491 11.11 -73.71 -12.54
CA THR A 491 12.33 -73.33 -13.27
C THR A 491 13.55 -74.00 -12.62
N SER A 492 14.61 -74.20 -13.39
CA SER A 492 15.86 -74.83 -12.92
C SER A 492 17.03 -73.86 -13.04
N ILE A 493 17.82 -73.72 -11.97
CA ILE A 493 18.98 -72.84 -11.91
C ILE A 493 20.25 -73.70 -11.88
N ARG A 494 21.01 -73.67 -12.96
CA ARG A 494 22.32 -74.31 -13.02
C ARG A 494 23.35 -73.49 -12.25
N TYR A 495 24.18 -74.17 -11.46
CA TYR A 495 25.27 -73.56 -10.70
C TYR A 495 26.49 -74.49 -10.64
N PHE A 496 27.65 -73.90 -10.38
CA PHE A 496 28.84 -74.61 -9.93
C PHE A 496 29.42 -73.88 -8.71
N VAL A 497 29.82 -74.65 -7.69
CA VAL A 497 30.42 -74.16 -6.44
C VAL A 497 31.68 -74.98 -6.15
N PRO A 498 32.83 -74.37 -5.80
CA PRO A 498 34.03 -75.12 -5.44
C PRO A 498 33.85 -76.01 -4.20
N GLU A 499 34.45 -77.20 -4.23
CA GLU A 499 34.21 -78.32 -3.29
C GLU A 499 34.30 -77.93 -1.80
N ASN A 500 35.28 -77.09 -1.45
CA ASN A 500 35.55 -76.63 -0.08
C ASN A 500 34.87 -75.29 0.29
N SER A 501 33.64 -75.05 -0.20
CA SER A 501 32.91 -73.79 0.07
C SER A 501 31.59 -74.02 0.81
N MET A 502 31.21 -73.10 1.70
CA MET A 502 29.81 -72.92 2.07
C MET A 502 29.12 -72.13 0.97
N ALA A 503 27.97 -72.60 0.47
CA ALA A 503 27.23 -71.88 -0.55
C ALA A 503 25.72 -71.98 -0.34
N VAL A 504 25.06 -70.84 -0.51
CA VAL A 504 23.60 -70.71 -0.46
C VAL A 504 23.11 -69.94 -1.69
N MET A 505 21.92 -70.29 -2.16
CA MET A 505 21.18 -69.52 -3.15
C MET A 505 20.10 -68.71 -2.41
N THR A 506 20.22 -67.39 -2.45
CA THR A 506 19.25 -66.48 -1.81
C THR A 506 18.38 -65.83 -2.87
N PHE A 507 17.07 -65.83 -2.65
CA PHE A 507 16.03 -65.33 -3.55
C PHE A 507 15.42 -64.05 -3.01
N PHE A 508 15.20 -63.06 -3.86
CA PHE A 508 14.67 -61.74 -3.51
C PHE A 508 13.48 -61.35 -4.38
N ASP A 509 12.57 -60.57 -3.81
CA ASP A 509 11.46 -59.93 -4.52
C ASP A 509 11.92 -58.72 -5.37
N GLU A 510 10.97 -58.04 -6.00
CA GLU A 510 11.24 -56.86 -6.84
C GLU A 510 11.72 -55.63 -6.06
N PHE A 511 11.52 -55.60 -4.73
CA PHE A 511 11.97 -54.55 -3.83
C PHE A 511 13.30 -54.87 -3.14
N GLY A 512 13.82 -56.08 -3.31
CA GLY A 512 15.08 -56.55 -2.72
C GLY A 512 14.95 -57.23 -1.36
N ASN A 513 13.74 -57.56 -0.90
CA ASN A 513 13.53 -58.32 0.33
C ASN A 513 13.85 -59.80 0.11
N GLU A 514 14.49 -60.45 1.09
CA GLU A 514 14.76 -61.89 1.03
C GLU A 514 13.45 -62.70 1.17
N ILE A 515 13.17 -63.54 0.19
CA ILE A 515 12.04 -64.50 0.17
C ILE A 515 12.47 -65.82 0.82
N LYS A 516 13.67 -66.31 0.45
CA LYS A 516 14.16 -67.63 0.84
C LYS A 516 15.66 -67.76 0.59
N SER A 517 16.36 -68.47 1.47
CA SER A 517 17.69 -69.02 1.21
C SER A 517 17.66 -70.54 1.15
N VAL A 518 18.47 -71.14 0.26
CA VAL A 518 18.60 -72.60 0.09
C VAL A 518 20.07 -72.99 0.08
N GLU A 519 20.48 -73.86 0.99
CA GLU A 519 21.84 -74.43 0.98
C GLU A 519 22.07 -75.31 -0.25
N LEU A 520 23.25 -75.21 -0.86
CA LEU A 520 23.60 -75.96 -2.06
C LEU A 520 24.40 -77.21 -1.69
N PRO A 521 23.81 -78.43 -1.79
CA PRO A 521 24.43 -79.65 -1.29
C PRO A 521 25.53 -80.18 -2.21
N PHE A 522 25.48 -79.87 -3.50
CA PHE A 522 26.43 -80.34 -4.50
C PHE A 522 27.55 -79.30 -4.70
N LYS A 523 28.80 -79.75 -4.58
CA LYS A 523 30.01 -78.92 -4.64
C LYS A 523 31.08 -79.68 -5.42
N GLY A 524 32.01 -78.97 -6.05
CA GLY A 524 33.00 -79.55 -6.98
C GLY A 524 32.43 -80.01 -8.33
N ILE A 525 31.11 -80.01 -8.48
CA ILE A 525 30.39 -80.40 -9.71
C ILE A 525 29.37 -79.31 -10.11
N THR A 526 29.03 -79.28 -11.40
CA THR A 526 27.92 -78.46 -11.90
C THR A 526 26.61 -79.19 -11.60
N ALA A 527 25.68 -78.51 -10.92
CA ALA A 527 24.40 -79.06 -10.51
C ALA A 527 23.24 -78.11 -10.85
N ASP A 528 22.03 -78.67 -10.89
CA ASP A 528 20.80 -77.95 -11.21
C ASP A 528 19.90 -77.86 -9.96
N LEU A 529 19.60 -76.64 -9.51
CA LEU A 529 18.63 -76.37 -8.45
C LEU A 529 17.24 -76.21 -9.07
N ASN A 530 16.40 -77.23 -8.92
CA ASN A 530 15.00 -77.18 -9.36
C ASN A 530 14.14 -76.43 -8.34
N LEU A 531 13.36 -75.46 -8.81
CA LEU A 531 12.51 -74.61 -7.99
C LEU A 531 11.05 -74.77 -8.43
N SER A 532 10.19 -75.13 -7.48
CA SER A 532 8.74 -74.95 -7.60
C SER A 532 8.37 -73.63 -6.91
N THR A 533 7.52 -72.84 -7.56
CA THR A 533 7.21 -71.45 -7.20
C THR A 533 5.70 -71.19 -7.21
N THR A 534 4.89 -72.23 -7.04
CA THR A 534 3.42 -72.19 -7.11
C THR A 534 2.83 -71.09 -6.22
N ASP A 535 3.42 -70.85 -5.05
CA ASP A 535 2.96 -69.89 -4.05
C ASP A 535 3.45 -68.44 -4.26
N LEU A 536 4.29 -68.19 -5.28
CA LEU A 536 4.77 -66.85 -5.63
C LEU A 536 3.85 -66.19 -6.68
N ALA A 537 3.67 -64.87 -6.61
CA ALA A 537 2.93 -64.12 -7.62
C ALA A 537 3.70 -64.05 -8.96
N ALA A 538 3.01 -63.71 -10.06
CA ALA A 538 3.69 -63.33 -11.30
C ALA A 538 4.44 -61.99 -11.09
N GLY A 539 5.70 -61.92 -11.54
CA GLY A 539 6.58 -60.80 -11.21
C GLY A 539 8.04 -61.04 -11.57
N ILE A 540 8.87 -60.02 -11.35
CA ILE A 540 10.33 -60.10 -11.50
C ILE A 540 10.95 -60.46 -10.15
N TYR A 541 11.78 -61.49 -10.14
CA TYR A 541 12.54 -61.93 -8.97
C TYR A 541 14.03 -61.86 -9.27
N SER A 542 14.86 -61.86 -8.24
CA SER A 542 16.30 -62.06 -8.38
C SER A 542 16.83 -63.15 -7.46
N TYR A 543 17.97 -63.73 -7.83
CA TYR A 543 18.65 -64.74 -7.04
C TYR A 543 20.16 -64.50 -7.06
N SER A 544 20.78 -64.65 -5.91
CA SER A 544 22.21 -64.45 -5.69
C SER A 544 22.84 -65.76 -5.21
N LEU A 545 23.91 -66.17 -5.88
CA LEU A 545 24.78 -67.24 -5.40
C LEU A 545 25.74 -66.63 -4.38
N VAL A 546 25.60 -67.00 -3.11
CA VAL A 546 26.48 -66.54 -2.03
C VAL A 546 27.44 -67.68 -1.67
N VAL A 547 28.74 -67.42 -1.77
CA VAL A 547 29.81 -68.40 -1.49
C VAL A 547 30.71 -67.84 -0.39
N ASN A 548 30.90 -68.60 0.69
CA ASN A 548 31.69 -68.22 1.87
C ASN A 548 31.32 -66.81 2.42
N GLY A 549 30.02 -66.49 2.42
CA GLY A 549 29.49 -65.21 2.93
C GLY A 549 29.61 -64.02 1.98
N LYS A 550 30.10 -64.20 0.74
CA LYS A 550 30.14 -63.14 -0.29
C LYS A 550 29.27 -63.51 -1.48
N ILE A 551 28.56 -62.54 -2.06
CA ILE A 551 27.84 -62.72 -3.33
C ILE A 551 28.88 -62.97 -4.43
N ALA A 552 28.79 -64.13 -5.09
CA ALA A 552 29.60 -64.47 -6.25
C ALA A 552 28.98 -63.88 -7.54
N GLU A 553 27.66 -64.04 -7.71
CA GLU A 553 26.92 -63.50 -8.85
C GLU A 553 25.42 -63.38 -8.53
N THR A 554 24.73 -62.43 -9.15
CA THR A 554 23.27 -62.22 -9.06
C THR A 554 22.63 -62.23 -10.44
N LYS A 555 21.48 -62.87 -10.59
CA LYS A 555 20.67 -62.87 -11.82
C LYS A 555 19.19 -62.62 -11.54
N ARG A 556 18.45 -62.25 -12.59
CA ARG A 556 17.00 -62.00 -12.54
C ARG A 556 16.23 -63.11 -13.23
N MET A 557 15.02 -63.42 -12.76
CA MET A 557 14.08 -64.35 -13.38
C MET A 557 12.68 -63.72 -13.45
N LEU A 558 11.90 -64.10 -14.46
CA LEU A 558 10.55 -63.57 -14.70
C LEU A 558 9.50 -64.70 -14.63
N LYS A 559 8.60 -64.62 -13.65
CA LYS A 559 7.40 -65.46 -13.57
C LYS A 559 6.24 -64.78 -14.29
N THR A 560 5.60 -65.47 -15.23
CA THR A 560 4.59 -64.87 -16.14
C THR A 560 3.13 -65.25 -15.86
N LYS A 561 2.90 -66.27 -15.04
CA LYS A 561 1.58 -66.73 -14.57
C LYS A 561 1.75 -67.36 -13.20
#